data_AF-A0A3M2ECH8-F1
#
_entry.id   AF-A0A3M2ECH8-F1
#
_cell.length_a   1.000
_cell.length_b   1.000
_cell.length_c   1.000
_cell.angle_alpha   90.00
_cell.angle_beta   90.00
_cell.angle_gamma   90.00
#
_symmetry.space_group_name_H-M   'P 1'
#
loop_
_entity.id
_entity.type
_entity.pdbx_description
1 polymer ?
#
loop_
_entity_poly.entity_id
_entity_poly.type
_entity_poly.pdbx_seq_one_letter_code
_entity_poly.pdbx_strand_id
1 'polypeptide(L)'
;MNKSLFTVTAVAFCLMGTQAAFAHDDIDAEKIYKKSCKMCHRIDRKKVGPAFSKMNKDPKVLEQAITNGRGMMPAFGKKLSSEEITAMVEFIRSKQKHA
;
A
#
# COMPACT_ATOMS: atom_id res chain seq x y z
N MET A 1 39.57 8.86 54.08
CA MET A 1 39.15 10.23 53.74
C MET A 1 38.81 10.26 52.27
N ASN A 2 37.68 10.89 51.93
CA ASN A 2 37.10 11.19 50.60
C ASN A 2 36.49 10.01 49.80
N LYS A 3 35.31 10.11 49.18
CA LYS A 3 34.17 11.05 49.19
C LYS A 3 32.93 10.29 48.63
N SER A 4 31.76 10.52 49.24
CA SER A 4 30.34 10.35 48.84
C SER A 4 29.99 9.66 47.51
N LEU A 5 29.11 8.64 47.46
CA LEU A 5 27.63 8.66 47.62
C LEU A 5 26.90 9.43 46.50
N PHE A 6 25.73 8.91 46.08
CA PHE A 6 24.79 9.35 45.02
C PHE A 6 25.13 8.78 43.61
N THR A 7 24.27 8.09 42.85
CA THR A 7 22.82 7.89 42.85
C THR A 7 22.48 6.72 41.92
N VAL A 8 21.59 5.82 42.38
CA VAL A 8 20.87 4.85 41.55
C VAL A 8 19.80 5.62 40.77
N THR A 9 19.96 5.80 39.47
CA THR A 9 18.87 6.23 38.58
C THR A 9 18.42 5.04 37.75
N ALA A 10 17.32 4.44 38.19
CA ALA A 10 16.50 3.55 37.39
C ALA A 10 15.94 4.34 36.20
N VAL A 11 16.31 3.95 34.98
CA VAL A 11 15.58 4.34 33.77
C VAL A 11 14.73 3.16 33.36
N ALA A 12 13.51 3.14 33.90
CA ALA A 12 12.41 2.37 33.35
C ALA A 12 12.01 3.02 32.01
N PHE A 13 12.52 2.47 30.90
CA PHE A 13 12.05 2.82 29.56
C PHE A 13 10.87 1.89 29.21
N CYS A 14 9.71 2.18 29.81
CA CYS A 14 8.44 1.76 29.24
C CYS A 14 8.25 2.43 27.87
N LEU A 15 7.63 1.69 26.94
CA LEU A 15 6.97 2.17 25.71
C LEU A 15 7.88 2.54 24.53
N MET A 16 8.36 1.53 23.83
CA MET A 16 8.44 1.55 22.36
C MET A 16 7.63 0.34 21.89
N GLY A 17 6.32 0.48 21.75
CA GLY A 17 5.76 1.14 20.57
C GLY A 17 5.54 0.04 19.55
N THR A 18 4.37 -0.59 19.62
CA THR A 18 3.86 -1.55 18.64
C THR A 18 4.11 -1.02 17.24
N GLN A 19 5.11 -1.57 16.55
CA GLN A 19 5.23 -1.43 15.11
C GLN A 19 4.10 -2.26 14.51
N ALA A 20 2.97 -1.60 14.26
CA ALA A 20 2.02 -2.05 13.25
C ALA A 20 2.71 -1.86 11.89
N ALA A 21 3.69 -2.70 11.60
CA ALA A 21 4.00 -3.06 10.22
C ALA A 21 2.79 -3.87 9.78
N PHE A 22 1.86 -3.26 9.06
CA PHE A 22 0.86 -4.01 8.32
C PHE A 22 1.63 -4.79 7.26
N ALA A 23 2.07 -5.99 7.62
CA ALA A 23 2.58 -6.97 6.69
C ALA A 23 1.38 -7.37 5.82
N HIS A 24 1.23 -6.72 4.67
CA HIS A 24 0.31 -7.13 3.62
C HIS A 24 0.82 -8.39 2.87
N ASP A 25 1.77 -9.13 3.46
CA ASP A 25 2.50 -10.24 2.84
C ASP A 25 1.58 -11.41 2.42
N ASP A 26 0.41 -11.54 3.05
CA ASP A 26 -0.58 -12.57 2.70
C ASP A 26 -1.50 -12.18 1.53
N ILE A 27 -1.51 -10.92 1.09
CA ILE A 27 -2.41 -10.44 0.04
C ILE A 27 -1.77 -10.62 -1.35
N ASP A 28 -2.29 -11.56 -2.13
CA ASP A 28 -1.90 -11.77 -3.52
C ASP A 28 -2.52 -10.72 -4.46
N ALA A 29 -1.90 -9.54 -4.50
CA ALA A 29 -2.30 -8.45 -5.39
C ALA A 29 -2.21 -8.83 -6.88
N GLU A 30 -1.33 -9.76 -7.26
CA GLU A 30 -1.26 -10.21 -8.66
C GLU A 30 -2.51 -11.01 -9.05
N LYS A 31 -3.03 -11.84 -8.15
CA LYS A 31 -4.31 -12.54 -8.34
C LYS A 31 -5.48 -11.59 -8.41
N ILE A 32 -5.53 -10.55 -7.56
CA ILE A 32 -6.55 -9.49 -7.65
C ILE A 32 -6.46 -8.79 -9.01
N TYR A 33 -5.25 -8.41 -9.44
CA TYR A 33 -5.03 -7.83 -10.76
C TYR A 33 -5.55 -8.75 -11.88
N LYS A 34 -5.20 -10.04 -11.87
CA LYS A 34 -5.63 -11.01 -12.88
C LYS A 34 -7.15 -11.16 -12.94
N LYS A 35 -7.83 -11.18 -11.78
CA LYS A 35 -9.28 -11.38 -11.67
C LYS A 35 -10.09 -10.13 -12.00
N SER A 36 -9.65 -8.97 -11.52
CA SER A 36 -10.50 -7.76 -11.49
C SER A 36 -10.00 -6.64 -12.39
N CYS A 37 -8.70 -6.52 -12.62
CA CYS A 37 -8.10 -5.33 -13.26
C CYS A 37 -7.62 -5.62 -14.70
N LYS A 38 -7.10 -6.83 -14.95
CA LYS A 38 -6.54 -7.29 -16.24
C LYS A 38 -7.59 -7.32 -17.35
N MET A 39 -8.88 -7.22 -17.07
CA MET A 39 -9.85 -7.05 -18.14
C MET A 39 -9.65 -5.71 -18.87
N CYS A 40 -9.33 -4.64 -18.14
CA CYS A 40 -9.28 -3.28 -18.67
C CYS A 40 -7.89 -2.66 -18.68
N HIS A 41 -6.99 -3.10 -17.82
CA HIS A 41 -5.64 -2.56 -17.67
C HIS A 41 -4.55 -3.55 -18.07
N ARG A 42 -3.40 -3.02 -18.49
CA ARG A 42 -2.15 -3.77 -18.67
C ARG A 42 -1.03 -3.00 -17.96
N ILE A 43 0.10 -3.67 -17.76
CA ILE A 43 1.25 -3.08 -17.08
C ILE A 43 1.95 -2.06 -17.99
N ASP A 44 2.20 -2.46 -19.22
CA ASP A 44 3.13 -1.86 -20.17
C ASP A 44 2.44 -1.00 -21.25
N ARG A 45 1.21 -1.35 -21.62
CA ARG A 45 0.49 -0.73 -22.75
C ARG A 45 -0.94 -0.34 -22.41
N LYS A 46 -1.50 0.63 -23.13
CA LYS A 46 -2.91 1.00 -22.98
C LYS A 46 -3.80 -0.17 -23.44
N LYS A 47 -4.93 -0.37 -22.75
CA LYS A 47 -6.01 -1.24 -23.22
C LYS A 47 -7.32 -0.47 -23.21
N VAL A 48 -8.21 -0.73 -22.25
CA VAL A 48 -9.42 0.09 -22.02
C VAL A 48 -9.03 1.27 -21.16
N GLY A 49 -8.41 0.98 -20.01
CA GLY A 49 -7.75 1.97 -19.18
C GLY A 49 -6.28 2.20 -19.58
N PRO A 50 -5.62 3.19 -18.97
CA PRO A 50 -4.19 3.43 -19.17
C PRO A 50 -3.35 2.23 -18.73
N ALA A 51 -2.14 2.14 -19.29
CA ALA A 51 -1.08 1.27 -18.77
C ALA A 51 -0.70 1.70 -17.35
N PHE A 52 -0.34 0.74 -16.48
CA PHE A 52 0.12 1.08 -15.12
C PHE A 52 1.32 2.04 -15.16
N SER A 53 2.26 1.83 -16.08
CA SER A 53 3.43 2.70 -16.29
C SER A 53 3.07 4.18 -16.56
N LYS A 54 1.90 4.44 -17.15
CA LYS A 54 1.40 5.77 -17.54
C LYS A 54 0.30 6.33 -16.62
N MET A 55 -0.03 5.63 -15.52
CA MET A 55 -0.96 6.16 -14.51
C MET A 55 -0.30 7.21 -13.61
N ASN A 56 -1.11 7.89 -12.81
CA ASN A 56 -0.63 8.76 -11.74
C ASN A 56 0.28 7.96 -10.77
N LYS A 57 1.31 8.62 -10.22
CA LYS A 57 2.27 8.03 -9.28
C LYS A 57 1.88 8.29 -7.81
N ASP A 58 0.95 9.20 -7.56
CA ASP A 58 0.42 9.48 -6.23
C ASP A 58 -0.45 8.29 -5.76
N PRO A 59 -0.07 7.61 -4.66
CA PRO A 59 -0.82 6.46 -4.13
C PRO A 59 -2.25 6.81 -3.76
N LYS A 60 -2.52 8.02 -3.24
CA LYS A 60 -3.88 8.42 -2.83
C LYS A 60 -4.81 8.55 -4.02
N VAL A 61 -4.29 9.04 -5.15
CA VAL A 61 -5.08 9.14 -6.40
C VAL A 61 -5.41 7.75 -6.94
N LEU A 62 -4.46 6.81 -6.86
CA LEU A 62 -4.69 5.43 -7.27
C LEU A 62 -5.70 4.73 -6.36
N GLU A 63 -5.55 4.88 -5.05
CA GLU A 63 -6.46 4.35 -4.03
C GLU A 63 -7.88 4.87 -4.26
N GLN A 64 -8.07 6.18 -4.38
CA GLN A 64 -9.38 6.78 -4.65
C GLN A 64 -10.00 6.27 -5.95
N ALA A 65 -9.21 6.10 -7.01
CA ALA A 65 -9.69 5.57 -8.28
C ALA A 65 -10.13 4.10 -8.18
N ILE A 66 -9.44 3.27 -7.39
CA ILE A 66 -9.83 1.89 -7.15
C ILE A 66 -11.08 1.84 -6.26
N THR A 67 -11.10 2.60 -5.17
CA THR A 67 -12.20 2.61 -4.20
C THR A 67 -13.49 3.11 -4.84
N ASN A 68 -13.44 4.28 -5.49
CA ASN A 68 -14.63 4.98 -5.97
C ASN A 68 -14.92 4.78 -7.47
N GLY A 69 -13.98 4.17 -8.21
CA GLY A 69 -14.05 4.14 -9.67
C GLY A 69 -13.72 5.49 -10.30
N ARG A 70 -13.62 5.50 -11.63
CA ARG A 70 -13.38 6.72 -12.43
C ARG A 70 -13.84 6.53 -13.87
N GLY A 71 -14.80 7.34 -14.30
CA GLY A 71 -15.37 7.22 -15.65
C GLY A 71 -15.95 5.81 -15.87
N MET A 72 -15.40 5.08 -16.85
CA MET A 72 -15.82 3.69 -17.14
C MET A 72 -15.24 2.66 -16.17
N MET A 73 -14.26 3.02 -15.33
CA MET A 73 -13.69 2.12 -14.33
C MET A 73 -14.68 1.98 -13.15
N PRO A 74 -15.20 0.78 -12.86
CA PRO A 74 -16.13 0.57 -11.76
C PRO A 74 -15.46 0.79 -10.40
N ALA A 75 -16.26 1.11 -9.39
CA ALA A 75 -15.83 1.19 -8.00
C ALA A 75 -15.57 -0.23 -7.43
N PHE A 76 -14.47 -0.39 -6.70
CA PHE A 76 -14.10 -1.65 -6.04
C PHE A 76 -14.15 -1.57 -4.52
N GLY A 77 -14.42 -0.41 -3.91
CA GLY A 77 -14.46 -0.24 -2.45
C GLY A 77 -15.53 -1.06 -1.72
N LYS A 78 -16.51 -1.62 -2.44
CA LYS A 78 -17.51 -2.57 -1.88
C LYS A 78 -17.16 -4.05 -2.16
N LYS A 79 -16.09 -4.32 -2.90
CA LYS A 79 -15.69 -5.65 -3.36
C LYS A 79 -14.33 -6.09 -2.84
N LEU A 80 -13.47 -5.12 -2.53
CA LEU A 80 -12.13 -5.31 -1.98
C LEU A 80 -12.05 -4.63 -0.63
N SER A 81 -11.30 -5.22 0.30
CA SER A 81 -10.99 -4.59 1.58
C SER A 81 -10.03 -3.40 1.42
N SER A 82 -9.89 -2.57 2.45
CA SER A 82 -8.89 -1.49 2.48
C SER A 82 -7.46 -2.01 2.26
N GLU A 83 -7.14 -3.16 2.83
CA GLU A 83 -5.83 -3.80 2.74
C GLU A 83 -5.59 -4.34 1.33
N GLU A 84 -6.60 -4.95 0.71
CA GLU A 84 -6.53 -5.41 -0.69
C GLU A 84 -6.33 -4.24 -1.67
N ILE A 85 -7.00 -3.12 -1.43
CA ILE A 85 -6.84 -1.90 -2.24
C ILE A 85 -5.44 -1.32 -2.05
N THR A 86 -4.94 -1.27 -0.81
CA THR A 86 -3.58 -0.81 -0.49
C THR A 86 -2.53 -1.67 -1.21
N ALA A 87 -2.63 -3.00 -1.09
CA ALA A 87 -1.75 -3.94 -1.77
C ALA A 87 -1.80 -3.78 -3.30
N MET A 88 -2.98 -3.49 -3.87
CA MET A 88 -3.13 -3.20 -5.29
C MET A 88 -2.44 -1.90 -5.72
N VAL A 89 -2.50 -0.85 -4.91
CA VAL A 89 -1.78 0.42 -5.17
C VAL A 89 -0.28 0.17 -5.16
N GLU A 90 0.22 -0.59 -4.19
CA GLU A 90 1.64 -0.96 -4.12
C GLU A 90 2.06 -1.82 -5.31
N PHE A 91 1.23 -2.78 -5.72
CA PHE A 91 1.45 -3.58 -6.91
C PHE A 91 1.55 -2.69 -8.16
N ILE A 92 0.62 -1.77 -8.39
CA ILE A 92 0.67 -0.82 -9.50
C ILE A 92 1.98 -0.02 -9.47
N ARG A 93 2.33 0.54 -8.31
CA ARG A 93 3.55 1.34 -8.13
C ARG A 93 4.83 0.52 -8.34
N SER A 94 4.86 -0.74 -7.94
CA SER A 94 6.01 -1.63 -8.21
C SER A 94 6.23 -1.80 -9.72
N LYS A 95 5.15 -1.94 -10.50
CA LYS A 95 5.23 -2.08 -11.96
C LYS A 95 5.52 -0.76 -12.69
N GLN A 96 5.32 0.37 -12.01
CA GLN A 96 5.65 1.70 -12.50
C GLN A 96 7.14 2.05 -12.38
N LYS A 97 7.91 1.37 -11.52
CA LYS A 97 9.35 1.60 -11.32
C LYS A 97 10.23 0.92 -12.38
N HIS A 98 9.66 -0.02 -13.13
CA HIS A 98 10.37 -0.84 -14.11
C HIS A 98 9.91 -0.55 -15.55
N ALA A 99 9.31 0.61 -15.80
CA ALA A 99 8.70 0.98 -17.07
C ALA A 99 9.06 2.41 -17.49
#